data_AF-A0A4Q3WHE3-F1
#
_entry.id   AF-A0A4Q3WHE3-F1
#
_cell.length_a   1.000
_cell.length_b   1.000
_cell.length_c   1.000
_cell.angle_alpha   90.00
_cell.angle_beta   90.00
_cell.angle_gamma   90.00
#
_symmetry.space_group_name_H-M   'P 1'
#
loop_
_entity.id
_entity.type
_entity.pdbx_description
1 polymer ?
#
loop_
_entity_poly.entity_id
_entity_poly.type
_entity_poly.pdbx_seq_one_letter_code
_entity_poly.pdbx_strand_id
1 'polypeptide(L)'
;MRPGHDLLYTLFEQHLFNALVENETSDEFLARVVAEYIKLLASRGMITHEHRKMIEEDLREEVLEMLRKKTYGHFNLAAFRNAHNSAVVTLDADGTTTKGRRNRRAC
;
A
#
# COMPACT_ATOMS: atom_id res chain seq x y z
N MET A 1 -17.72 12.61 -14.38
CA MET A 1 -17.40 11.54 -13.41
C MET A 1 -17.84 12.01 -12.03
N ARG A 2 -18.69 11.26 -11.32
CA ARG A 2 -19.05 11.61 -9.94
C ARG A 2 -17.88 11.27 -9.01
N PRO A 3 -17.35 12.21 -8.22
CA PRO A 3 -16.36 11.90 -7.19
C PRO A 3 -17.13 11.25 -6.04
N GLY A 4 -16.98 9.94 -5.84
CA GLY A 4 -17.81 9.27 -4.84
C GLY A 4 -17.42 7.88 -4.42
N HIS A 5 -16.92 7.01 -5.30
CA HIS A 5 -16.33 5.73 -4.91
C HIS A 5 -15.73 5.06 -6.14
N ASP A 6 -14.47 5.39 -6.45
CA ASP A 6 -13.72 4.51 -7.32
C ASP A 6 -13.36 3.26 -6.51
N LEU A 7 -13.94 2.14 -6.91
CA LEU A 7 -13.80 0.87 -6.21
C LEU A 7 -12.37 0.34 -6.34
N LEU A 8 -11.71 0.56 -7.47
CA LEU A 8 -10.31 0.18 -7.67
C LEU A 8 -9.43 0.98 -6.71
N TYR A 9 -9.67 2.29 -6.62
CA TYR A 9 -8.95 3.16 -5.67
C TYR A 9 -9.20 2.76 -4.20
N THR A 10 -10.44 2.39 -3.86
CA THR A 10 -10.80 1.96 -2.50
C THR A 10 -10.05 0.67 -2.13
N LEU A 11 -10.03 -0.33 -3.02
CA LEU A 11 -9.27 -1.57 -2.81
C LEU A 11 -7.78 -1.29 -2.71
N PHE A 12 -7.25 -0.44 -3.60
CA PHE A 12 -5.86 -0.02 -3.58
C PHE A 12 -5.46 0.59 -2.22
N GLU A 13 -6.24 1.53 -1.68
CA GLU A 13 -5.92 2.14 -0.39
C GLU A 13 -5.99 1.13 0.76
N GLN A 14 -7.01 0.26 0.76
CA GLN A 14 -7.13 -0.81 1.75
C GLN A 14 -5.88 -1.70 1.77
N HIS A 15 -5.41 -2.15 0.60
CA HIS A 15 -4.19 -2.96 0.48
C HIS A 15 -2.92 -2.19 0.82
N LEU A 16 -2.87 -0.90 0.49
CA LEU A 16 -1.69 -0.08 0.76
C LEU A 16 -1.46 0.09 2.26
N PHE A 17 -2.54 0.27 3.03
CA PHE A 17 -2.51 0.51 4.48
C PHE A 17 -2.62 -0.77 5.33
N ASN A 18 -3.27 -1.84 4.87
CA ASN A 18 -3.34 -3.13 5.58
C ASN A 18 -2.07 -3.97 5.41
N ALA A 19 -0.89 -3.35 5.50
CA ALA A 19 0.41 -3.94 5.22
C ALA A 19 0.80 -5.09 6.18
N LEU A 20 0.15 -6.25 6.06
CA LEU A 20 0.44 -7.49 6.78
C LEU A 20 1.72 -8.17 6.28
N VAL A 21 2.29 -7.72 5.15
CA VAL A 21 3.48 -8.30 4.53
C VAL A 21 4.62 -7.29 4.56
N GLU A 22 5.59 -7.50 5.46
CA GLU A 22 6.72 -6.60 5.71
C GLU A 22 7.68 -6.43 4.52
N ASN A 23 7.58 -7.24 3.46
CA ASN A 23 8.49 -7.20 2.30
C ASN A 23 7.79 -7.41 0.95
N GLU A 24 6.55 -6.95 0.84
CA GLU A 24 5.82 -7.04 -0.43
C GLU A 24 6.48 -6.20 -1.53
N THR A 25 6.75 -6.84 -2.67
CA THR A 25 7.22 -6.14 -3.86
C THR A 25 6.08 -5.38 -4.53
N SER A 26 6.40 -4.34 -5.30
CA SER A 26 5.38 -3.61 -6.07
C SER A 26 4.61 -4.53 -7.02
N ASP A 27 5.25 -5.56 -7.56
CA ASP A 27 4.62 -6.51 -8.48
C ASP A 27 3.56 -7.37 -7.78
N GLU A 28 3.90 -7.90 -6.60
CA GLU A 28 2.99 -8.68 -5.77
C GLU A 28 1.82 -7.84 -5.27
N PHE A 29 2.08 -6.59 -4.90
CA PHE A 29 1.04 -5.63 -4.52
C PHE A 29 0.05 -5.40 -5.67
N LEU A 30 0.56 -5.11 -6.87
CA LEU A 30 -0.28 -4.89 -8.05
C LEU A 30 -1.10 -6.13 -8.37
N ALA A 31 -0.47 -7.31 -8.38
CA ALA A 31 -1.14 -8.57 -8.67
C ALA A 31 -2.31 -8.84 -7.72
N ARG A 32 -2.15 -8.55 -6.41
CA ARG A 32 -3.24 -8.73 -5.43
C ARG A 32 -4.41 -7.77 -5.65
N VAL A 33 -4.12 -6.48 -5.80
CA VAL A 33 -5.16 -5.45 -5.99
C VAL A 33 -5.96 -5.73 -7.27
N VAL A 34 -5.26 -6.03 -8.37
CA VAL A 34 -5.88 -6.34 -9.65
C VAL A 34 -6.68 -7.64 -9.59
N ALA A 35 -6.14 -8.70 -8.97
CA ALA A 35 -6.85 -9.97 -8.84
C ALA A 35 -8.15 -9.82 -8.03
N GLU A 36 -8.14 -9.04 -6.96
CA GLU A 36 -9.33 -8.78 -6.16
C GLU A 36 -10.39 -7.97 -6.93
N TYR A 37 -9.95 -6.94 -7.65
CA TYR A 37 -10.86 -6.15 -8.48
C TYR A 37 -11.48 -6.98 -9.60
N ILE A 38 -10.69 -7.79 -10.32
CA ILE A 38 -11.17 -8.71 -11.35
C ILE A 38 -12.17 -9.71 -10.77
N LYS A 39 -11.87 -10.29 -9.59
CA LYS A 39 -12.80 -11.22 -8.91
C LYS A 39 -14.15 -10.55 -8.65
N LEU A 40 -14.14 -9.29 -8.25
CA LEU A 40 -15.34 -8.52 -8.01
C LEU A 40 -16.09 -8.21 -9.31
N LEU A 41 -15.39 -7.78 -10.37
CA LEU A 41 -16.00 -7.56 -11.70
C LEU A 41 -16.63 -8.86 -12.25
N ALA A 42 -15.95 -9.99 -12.11
CA ALA A 42 -16.43 -11.30 -12.53
C ALA A 42 -17.67 -11.74 -11.74
N SER A 43 -17.68 -11.53 -10.41
CA SER A 43 -18.85 -11.83 -9.57
C SER A 43 -20.10 -11.01 -9.93
N ARG A 44 -19.92 -9.84 -10.54
CA ARG A 44 -20.99 -8.96 -11.02
C ARG A 44 -21.38 -9.21 -12.47
N GLY A 45 -20.74 -10.19 -13.13
CA GLY A 45 -20.97 -10.49 -14.56
C GLY A 45 -20.53 -9.37 -15.50
N MET A 46 -19.64 -8.47 -15.07
CA MET A 46 -19.21 -7.30 -15.87
C MET A 46 -18.09 -7.62 -16.86
N ILE A 47 -17.46 -8.79 -16.75
CA ILE A 47 -16.34 -9.19 -17.62
C ILE A 47 -16.49 -10.63 -18.08
N THR A 48 -16.26 -10.85 -19.37
CA THR A 48 -16.17 -12.17 -19.99
C THR A 48 -14.72 -12.66 -19.99
N HIS A 49 -14.52 -13.98 -20.08
CA HIS A 49 -13.18 -14.58 -20.06
C HIS A 49 -12.28 -14.05 -21.18
N GLU A 50 -12.83 -13.73 -22.35
CA GLU A 50 -12.10 -13.24 -23.52
C GLU A 50 -11.46 -11.87 -23.27
N HIS A 51 -12.13 -10.98 -22.54
CA HIS A 51 -11.62 -9.65 -22.24
C HIS A 51 -10.80 -9.59 -20.94
N ARG A 52 -10.75 -10.69 -20.17
CA ARG A 52 -10.11 -10.72 -18.86
C ARG A 52 -8.64 -10.29 -18.91
N LYS A 53 -7.88 -10.79 -19.90
CA LYS A 53 -6.45 -10.52 -20.00
C LYS A 53 -6.16 -9.04 -20.32
N MET A 54 -6.90 -8.48 -21.28
CA MET A 54 -6.77 -7.07 -21.66
C MET A 54 -7.08 -6.15 -20.48
N ILE A 55 -8.17 -6.43 -19.77
CA ILE A 55 -8.58 -5.67 -18.59
C ILE A 55 -7.55 -5.81 -17.45
N GLU A 56 -6.96 -6.99 -17.28
CA GLU A 56 -5.91 -7.22 -16.29
C GLU A 56 -4.65 -6.38 -16.56
N GLU A 57 -4.25 -6.25 -17.83
CA GLU A 57 -3.13 -5.42 -18.26
C GLU A 57 -3.43 -3.93 -18.01
N ASP A 58 -4.59 -3.45 -18.46
CA ASP A 58 -5.03 -2.05 -18.26
C ASP A 58 -5.08 -1.68 -16.77
N LEU A 59 -5.68 -2.54 -15.94
CA LEU A 59 -5.78 -2.32 -14.50
C LEU A 59 -4.40 -2.30 -13.83
N ARG A 60 -3.46 -3.13 -14.29
CA ARG A 60 -2.11 -3.16 -13.74
C ARG A 60 -1.39 -1.83 -13.99
N GLU A 61 -1.54 -1.25 -15.17
CA GLU A 61 -0.98 0.06 -15.49
C GLU A 61 -1.60 1.16 -14.63
N GLU A 62 -2.92 1.16 -14.48
CA GLU A 62 -3.64 2.14 -13.67
C GLU A 62 -3.24 2.08 -12.19
N VAL A 63 -3.21 0.88 -11.59
CA VAL A 63 -2.80 0.72 -10.19
C VAL A 63 -1.31 1.06 -10.01
N LEU A 64 -0.46 0.79 -11.00
CA LEU A 64 0.95 1.20 -10.96
C LEU A 64 1.09 2.72 -10.97
N GLU A 65 0.29 3.42 -11.77
CA GLU A 65 0.28 4.88 -11.79
C GLU A 65 -0.20 5.46 -10.45
N MET A 66 -1.28 4.89 -9.90
CA MET A 66 -1.78 5.25 -8.56
C MET A 66 -0.73 5.04 -7.48
N LEU A 67 -0.02 3.90 -7.52
CA LEU A 67 1.06 3.58 -6.60
C LEU A 67 2.16 4.64 -6.67
N ARG A 68 2.64 4.96 -7.88
CA ARG A 68 3.69 5.97 -8.11
C ARG A 68 3.28 7.35 -7.59
N LYS A 69 2.02 7.75 -7.83
CA LYS A 69 1.49 9.03 -7.33
C LYS A 69 1.41 9.05 -5.81
N LYS A 70 0.98 7.94 -5.19
CA LYS A 70 0.77 7.86 -3.74
C LYS A 70 2.09 7.73 -2.96
N THR A 71 3.05 6.96 -3.47
CA THR A 71 4.37 6.78 -2.86
C THR A 71 5.41 7.77 -3.36
N TYR A 72 4.98 8.85 -4.04
CA TYR A 72 5.91 9.86 -4.54
C TYR A 72 6.81 10.37 -3.40
N GLY A 73 8.12 10.40 -3.65
CA GLY A 73 9.13 10.74 -2.64
C GLY A 73 9.61 9.57 -1.77
N HIS A 74 9.05 8.37 -1.93
CA HIS A 74 9.50 7.14 -1.27
C HIS A 74 10.09 6.15 -2.29
N PHE A 75 11.22 5.55 -1.95
CA PHE A 75 11.95 4.65 -2.86
C PHE A 75 11.29 3.28 -3.00
N ASN A 76 10.56 2.83 -1.98
CA ASN A 76 9.86 1.55 -1.97
C ASN A 76 8.62 1.59 -1.07
N LEU A 77 7.75 0.58 -1.24
CA LEU A 77 6.55 0.40 -0.41
C LEU A 77 6.88 0.34 1.08
N ALA A 78 7.99 -0.31 1.44
CA ALA A 78 8.47 -0.37 2.81
C ALA A 78 8.80 1.02 3.37
N ALA A 79 9.49 1.89 2.63
CA ALA A 79 9.79 3.26 3.06
C ALA A 79 8.53 4.12 3.19
N PHE A 80 7.56 3.95 2.29
CA PHE A 80 6.27 4.62 2.40
C PHE A 80 5.53 4.19 3.68
N ARG A 81 5.40 2.87 3.89
CA ARG A 81 4.74 2.29 5.07
C ARG A 81 5.45 2.66 6.37
N ASN A 82 6.78 2.66 6.38
CA ASN A 82 7.56 3.07 7.53
C ASN A 82 7.39 4.56 7.84
N ALA A 83 7.41 5.44 6.85
CA ALA A 83 7.16 6.87 7.06
C ALA A 83 5.74 7.12 7.59
N HIS A 84 4.74 6.39 7.07
CA HIS A 84 3.36 6.53 7.50
C HIS A 84 3.10 5.92 8.89
N ASN A 85 3.67 4.75 9.20
CA ASN A 85 3.57 4.13 10.52
C ASN A 85 4.35 4.92 11.59
N SER A 86 5.47 5.55 11.21
CA SER A 86 6.22 6.44 12.11
C SER A 86 5.43 7.69 12.51
N ALA A 87 4.48 8.13 11.67
CA ALA A 87 3.60 9.26 11.99
C ALA A 87 2.48 8.90 12.99
N VAL A 88 2.24 7.61 13.26
CA VAL A 88 1.24 7.12 14.22
C VAL A 88 1.84 6.85 15.61
N VAL A 89 3.14 7.08 15.80
CA VAL A 89 3.73 7.11 17.15
C VAL A 89 3.29 8.41 17.80
N THR A 90 2.24 8.28 18.59
CA THR A 90 1.69 9.28 19.49
C THR A 90 2.81 9.82 20.37
N LEU A 91 2.94 11.14 20.41
CA LEU A 91 3.71 11.83 21.44
C LEU A 91 3.07 11.48 22.78
N ASP A 92 3.68 10.58 23.54
CA ASP A 92 3.38 10.46 24.95
C ASP A 92 3.69 11.79 25.63
N ALA A 93 2.79 12.22 26.49
CA ALA A 93 2.84 13.49 27.22
C ALA A 93 4.02 13.63 28.20
N ASP A 94 4.96 12.69 28.22
CA ASP A 94 6.02 12.62 29.25
C ASP A 94 7.45 12.84 28.75
N GLY A 95 7.64 13.32 27.51
CA GLY A 95 8.84 14.06 27.10
C GLY A 95 10.21 13.55 27.59
N THR A 96 10.45 12.24 27.66
CA THR A 96 11.72 11.70 28.17
C THR A 96 12.40 10.82 27.14
N THR A 97 13.23 11.48 26.33
CA THR A 97 14.27 10.84 25.51
C THR A 97 15.30 10.18 26.43
N THR A 98 15.16 8.88 26.68
CA THR A 98 16.22 8.11 27.35
C THR A 98 17.36 7.85 26.37
N LYS A 99 18.24 8.84 26.25
CA LYS A 99 19.61 8.67 25.74
C LYS A 99 20.34 7.72 26.70
N GLY A 100 20.40 6.43 26.38
CA GLY A 100 21.27 5.46 27.03
C GLY A 100 22.74 5.82 26.80
N ARG A 101 23.30 6.68 27.66
CA ARG A 101 24.71 7.09 27.64
C ARG A 101 25.46 6.30 28.72
N ARG A 102 26.52 5.61 28.27
CA ARG A 102 27.73 5.15 28.98
C ARG A 102 27.52 4.20 30.17
N ASN A 103 28.06 2.98 30.02
CA ASN A 103 28.82 2.41 31.13
C ASN A 103 29.83 1.36 30.64
N ARG A 104 31.13 1.68 30.64
CA ARG A 104 32.24 0.73 30.86
C ARG A 104 33.51 1.50 31.22
N ARG A 105 33.70 1.75 32.52
CA ARG A 105 35.03 1.73 33.16
C ARG A 105 34.88 1.17 34.57
N ALA A 106 35.50 0.02 34.79
CA ALA A 106 35.91 -0.47 36.10
C ALA A 106 37.21 -1.27 35.87
N CYS A 107 38.34 -0.62 36.14
CA CYS A 107 39.55 -1.19 36.74
C CYS A 107 40.00 -0.16 37.76
#